data_AF-A0A2D9WH20-F1
#
_entry.id   AF-A0A2D9WH20-F1
#
_cell.length_a   1.000
_cell.length_b   1.000
_cell.length_c   1.000
_cell.angle_alpha   90.00
_cell.angle_beta   90.00
_cell.angle_gamma   90.00
#
_symmetry.space_group_name_H-M   'P 1'
#
loop_
_entity.id
_entity.type
_entity.pdbx_description
1 polymer ?
#
loop_
_entity_poly.entity_id
_entity_poly.type
_entity_poly.pdbx_seq_one_letter_code
_entity_poly.pdbx_strand_id
1 'polypeptide(L)'
;MRAGKKDNEIFKGRVISSGFATGDMVVIGDWKDSPHGPFTNLMWAKPDGTRVLIAPSRELGDFVSSLYSFEEVIVSRMEIERSDKSIDVSCDLGRVSMEWGMTIPLPFSRPRWFIANVEALFARLFFGTKTHGTTRNGLKEWYHVRGLSRMKSVMLDLDGRSSNQMTGMAPSACFGFSSPPRMPLSVRVDSHIAAAES
;
A
#
# COMPACT_ATOMS: atom_id res chain seq x y z
N MET A 1 26.41 -27.86 2.70
CA MET A 1 25.23 -27.18 3.27
C MET A 1 25.70 -25.95 4.03
N ARG A 2 25.32 -24.75 3.61
CA ARG A 2 25.42 -23.53 4.42
C ARG A 2 24.00 -22.99 4.54
N ALA A 3 23.44 -23.05 5.75
CA ALA A 3 22.20 -22.36 6.07
C ALA A 3 22.48 -20.85 6.01
N GLY A 4 22.07 -20.23 4.89
CA GLY A 4 22.08 -18.78 4.76
C GLY A 4 21.08 -18.19 5.76
N LYS A 5 21.56 -17.24 6.56
CA LYS A 5 20.77 -16.40 7.47
C LYS A 5 19.55 -15.87 6.70
N LYS A 6 18.32 -16.17 7.17
CA LYS A 6 17.08 -15.62 6.61
C LYS A 6 17.04 -14.14 6.94
N ASP A 7 17.54 -13.29 6.04
CA ASP A 7 17.61 -11.86 6.27
C ASP A 7 16.20 -11.27 6.31
N ASN A 8 15.93 -10.48 7.35
CA ASN A 8 14.68 -9.78 7.55
C ASN A 8 14.65 -8.63 6.54
N GLU A 9 13.81 -8.71 5.51
CA GLU A 9 13.73 -7.68 4.47
C GLU A 9 12.98 -6.46 5.01
N ILE A 10 13.59 -5.28 4.91
CA ILE A 10 13.02 -4.05 5.45
C ILE A 10 12.68 -3.11 4.29
N PHE A 11 11.41 -2.74 4.21
CA PHE A 11 10.88 -1.77 3.26
C PHE A 11 10.52 -0.51 4.02
N LYS A 12 11.17 0.62 3.73
CA LYS A 12 10.80 1.92 4.32
C LYS A 12 10.15 2.80 3.26
N GLY A 13 8.96 3.27 3.57
CA GLY A 13 8.17 3.97 2.57
C GLY A 13 6.92 4.62 3.11
N ARG A 14 6.05 4.93 2.17
CA ARG A 14 4.75 5.53 2.41
C ARG A 14 3.70 4.78 1.60
N VAL A 15 2.64 4.37 2.28
CA VAL A 15 1.45 3.80 1.64
C VAL A 15 0.38 4.88 1.66
N ILE A 16 -0.11 5.23 0.47
CA ILE A 16 -1.05 6.33 0.26
C ILE A 16 -2.27 5.74 -0.43
N SER A 17 -3.47 6.07 0.01
CA SER A 17 -4.67 5.44 -0.53
C SER A 17 -5.86 6.39 -0.52
N SER A 18 -6.77 6.19 -1.47
CA SER A 18 -8.04 6.87 -1.54
C SER A 18 -9.08 6.08 -2.34
N GLY A 19 -10.34 6.17 -1.92
CA GLY A 19 -11.48 5.91 -2.79
C GLY A 19 -11.83 7.14 -3.63
N PHE A 20 -12.54 6.91 -4.74
CA PHE A 20 -13.04 7.94 -5.64
C PHE A 20 -14.55 7.83 -5.85
N ALA A 21 -15.20 8.93 -6.26
CA ALA A 21 -16.65 8.95 -6.51
C ALA A 21 -17.10 8.02 -7.64
N THR A 22 -16.18 7.64 -8.53
CA THR A 22 -16.38 6.64 -9.59
C THR A 22 -16.49 5.21 -9.06
N GLY A 23 -16.23 4.99 -7.76
CA GLY A 23 -16.18 3.68 -7.12
C GLY A 23 -14.78 3.03 -7.16
N ASP A 24 -13.83 3.67 -7.84
CA ASP A 24 -12.44 3.24 -7.90
C ASP A 24 -11.75 3.43 -6.55
N MET A 25 -10.79 2.57 -6.24
CA MET A 25 -9.91 2.72 -5.09
C MET A 25 -8.47 2.52 -5.53
N VAL A 26 -7.61 3.47 -5.19
CA VAL A 26 -6.19 3.43 -5.54
C VAL A 26 -5.35 3.42 -4.28
N VAL A 27 -4.33 2.57 -4.29
CA VAL A 27 -3.24 2.53 -3.31
C VAL A 27 -1.92 2.74 -4.04
N ILE A 28 -1.12 3.69 -3.56
CA ILE A 28 0.25 3.92 -4.01
C ILE A 28 1.19 3.42 -2.92
N GLY A 29 2.01 2.44 -3.25
CA GLY A 29 3.14 2.03 -2.42
C GLY A 29 4.41 2.73 -2.89
N ASP A 30 4.88 3.75 -2.17
CA ASP A 30 6.12 4.48 -2.46
C ASP A 30 7.24 4.05 -1.50
N TRP A 31 8.13 3.19 -1.98
CA TRP A 31 9.20 2.58 -1.20
C TRP A 31 10.52 3.27 -1.53
N LYS A 32 11.05 4.03 -0.57
CA LYS A 32 12.30 4.78 -0.75
C LYS A 32 13.54 3.93 -0.47
N ASP A 33 13.38 2.93 0.39
CA ASP A 33 14.45 2.01 0.79
C ASP A 33 13.86 0.60 0.82
N SER A 34 14.42 -0.30 0.01
CA SER A 34 14.00 -1.70 -0.07
C SER A 34 15.12 -2.60 -0.61
N PRO A 35 15.06 -3.93 -0.38
CA PRO A 35 16.01 -4.89 -0.97
C PRO A 35 16.05 -4.88 -2.50
N HIS A 36 14.96 -4.44 -3.15
CA HIS A 36 14.84 -4.34 -4.60
C HIS A 36 15.21 -2.95 -5.15
N GLY A 37 15.78 -2.08 -4.32
CA GLY A 37 15.97 -0.66 -4.63
C GLY A 37 14.70 0.17 -4.41
N PRO A 38 14.73 1.49 -4.63
CA PRO A 38 13.56 2.34 -4.51
C PRO A 38 12.57 2.06 -5.64
N PHE A 39 11.28 1.95 -5.33
CA PHE A 39 10.24 1.78 -6.33
C PHE A 39 8.89 2.32 -5.87
N THR A 40 8.04 2.61 -6.86
CA THR A 40 6.63 2.95 -6.62
C THR A 40 5.76 1.95 -7.38
N ASN A 41 4.70 1.46 -6.75
CA ASN A 41 3.66 0.69 -7.42
C ASN A 41 2.30 1.35 -7.22
N LEU A 42 1.37 1.02 -8.10
CA LEU A 42 -0.02 1.47 -8.03
C LEU A 42 -0.93 0.25 -8.04
N MET A 43 -1.71 0.08 -6.98
CA MET A 43 -2.76 -0.93 -6.90
C MET A 43 -4.09 -0.23 -7.11
N TRP A 44 -4.87 -0.72 -8.07
CA TRP A 44 -6.14 -0.13 -8.47
C TRP A 44 -7.23 -1.19 -8.40
N ALA A 45 -8.23 -0.95 -7.55
CA ALA A 45 -9.46 -1.72 -7.53
C ALA A 45 -10.55 -0.97 -8.28
N LYS A 46 -11.08 -1.58 -9.32
CA LYS A 46 -12.20 -1.07 -10.12
C LYS A 46 -13.53 -1.32 -9.40
N PRO A 47 -14.61 -0.59 -9.72
CA PRO A 47 -15.91 -0.79 -9.08
C PRO A 47 -16.52 -2.18 -9.32
N ASP A 48 -16.14 -2.84 -10.42
CA ASP A 48 -16.55 -4.21 -10.76
C ASP A 48 -15.84 -5.29 -9.91
N GLY A 49 -14.88 -4.89 -9.06
CA GLY A 49 -14.10 -5.77 -8.20
C GLY A 49 -12.78 -6.23 -8.81
N THR A 50 -12.47 -5.87 -10.06
CA THR A 50 -11.19 -6.20 -10.69
C THR A 50 -10.05 -5.47 -10.01
N ARG A 51 -8.99 -6.19 -9.64
CA ARG A 51 -7.79 -5.64 -9.00
C ARG A 51 -6.64 -5.68 -9.99
N VAL A 52 -6.12 -4.50 -10.27
CA VAL A 52 -5.02 -4.27 -11.19
C VAL A 52 -3.80 -3.82 -10.39
N LEU A 53 -2.67 -4.49 -10.60
CA LEU A 53 -1.37 -3.99 -10.18
C LEU A 53 -0.68 -3.33 -11.36
N ILE A 54 -0.31 -2.07 -11.23
CA ILE A 54 0.59 -1.39 -12.17
C ILE A 54 1.97 -1.33 -11.52
N ALA A 55 2.98 -1.88 -12.19
CA ALA A 55 4.35 -1.95 -11.71
C ALA A 55 5.35 -1.42 -12.75
N PRO A 56 6.50 -0.86 -12.33
CA PRO A 56 7.49 -0.28 -13.24
C PRO A 56 8.32 -1.35 -13.98
N SER A 57 8.33 -2.59 -13.50
CA SER A 57 8.99 -3.72 -14.14
C SER A 57 8.24 -5.03 -13.85
N ARG A 58 8.49 -6.06 -14.67
CA ARG A 58 7.93 -7.40 -14.46
C ARG A 58 8.39 -8.00 -13.14
N GLU A 59 9.67 -7.87 -12.80
CA GLU A 59 10.25 -8.41 -11.57
C GLU A 59 9.56 -7.86 -10.31
N LEU A 60 9.30 -6.55 -10.27
CA LEU A 60 8.56 -5.93 -9.17
C LEU A 60 7.08 -6.30 -9.20
N GLY A 61 6.49 -6.44 -10.38
CA GLY A 61 5.13 -6.96 -10.57
C GLY A 61 4.97 -8.36 -9.96
N ASP A 62 5.87 -9.27 -10.29
CA ASP A 62 5.89 -10.65 -9.80
C ASP A 62 6.13 -10.69 -8.28
N PHE A 63 7.06 -9.88 -7.77
CA PHE A 63 7.31 -9.75 -6.32
C PHE A 63 6.05 -9.31 -5.57
N VAL A 64 5.42 -8.21 -5.98
CA VAL A 64 4.23 -7.68 -5.30
C VAL A 64 3.04 -8.64 -5.45
N SER A 65 2.93 -9.36 -6.56
CA SER A 65 1.91 -10.38 -6.79
C SER A 65 2.17 -11.69 -6.03
N SER A 66 3.38 -11.89 -5.50
CA SER A 66 3.66 -12.96 -4.54
C SER A 66 3.12 -12.63 -3.14
N LEU A 67 2.95 -11.34 -2.83
CA LEU A 67 2.43 -10.84 -1.56
C LEU A 67 0.90 -10.67 -1.58
N TYR A 68 0.36 -10.17 -2.69
CA TYR A 68 -1.05 -9.79 -2.85
C TYR A 68 -1.68 -10.46 -4.07
N SER A 69 -3.01 -10.47 -4.14
CA SER A 69 -3.75 -11.08 -5.26
C SER A 69 -4.33 -10.01 -6.18
N PHE A 70 -4.04 -10.15 -7.47
CA PHE A 70 -4.51 -9.28 -8.54
C PHE A 70 -5.05 -10.13 -9.69
N GLU A 71 -6.15 -9.68 -10.32
CA GLU A 71 -6.67 -10.26 -11.55
C GLU A 71 -5.82 -9.86 -12.76
N GLU A 72 -5.19 -8.69 -12.68
CA GLU A 72 -4.41 -8.10 -13.77
C GLU A 72 -3.11 -7.47 -13.25
N VAL A 73 -2.02 -7.68 -13.99
CA VAL A 73 -0.72 -7.04 -13.71
C VAL A 73 -0.25 -6.35 -14.99
N ILE A 74 -0.11 -5.03 -14.92
CA ILE A 74 0.31 -4.18 -16.02
C ILE A 74 1.72 -3.66 -15.72
N VAL A 75 2.65 -3.96 -16.61
CA VAL A 75 4.00 -3.38 -16.56
C VAL A 75 3.98 -2.11 -17.39
N SER A 76 4.13 -0.97 -16.75
CA SER A 76 4.14 0.35 -17.40
C SER A 76 5.31 1.15 -16.88
N ARG A 77 5.95 1.94 -17.76
CA ARG A 77 6.89 2.95 -17.30
C ARG A 77 6.14 3.92 -16.40
N MET A 78 6.78 4.34 -15.30
CA MET A 78 6.21 5.28 -14.34
C MET A 78 7.12 6.49 -14.16
N GLU A 79 6.53 7.66 -14.18
CA GLU A 79 7.16 8.92 -13.80
C GLU A 79 6.56 9.38 -12.48
N ILE A 80 7.42 9.58 -11.47
CA ILE A 80 7.00 9.85 -10.11
C ILE A 80 7.55 11.20 -9.66
N GLU A 81 6.67 12.18 -9.49
CA GLU A 81 7.00 13.46 -8.87
C GLU A 81 6.58 13.43 -7.40
N ARG A 82 7.50 13.81 -6.51
CA ARG A 82 7.28 13.77 -5.05
C ARG A 82 7.50 15.15 -4.47
N SER A 83 6.61 15.55 -3.58
CA SER A 83 6.85 16.67 -2.66
C SER A 83 6.80 16.18 -1.21
N ASP A 84 6.95 17.09 -0.25
CA ASP A 84 6.81 16.76 1.18
C ASP A 84 5.42 16.18 1.53
N LYS A 85 4.41 16.58 0.74
CA LYS A 85 2.99 16.36 1.05
C LYS A 85 2.16 15.86 -0.13
N SER A 86 2.79 15.57 -1.26
CA SER A 86 2.12 15.02 -2.44
C SER A 86 2.96 13.97 -3.14
N ILE A 87 2.27 13.13 -3.89
CA ILE A 87 2.86 12.29 -4.92
C ILE A 87 2.01 12.38 -6.18
N ASP A 88 2.68 12.42 -7.31
CA ASP A 88 2.11 12.39 -8.64
C ASP A 88 2.74 11.21 -9.38
N VAL A 89 1.91 10.28 -9.85
CA VAL A 89 2.31 9.07 -10.54
C VAL A 89 1.70 9.10 -11.94
N SER A 90 2.54 9.24 -12.96
CA SER A 90 2.14 9.16 -14.35
C SER A 90 2.63 7.85 -14.97
N CYS A 91 1.79 7.22 -15.77
CA CYS A 91 2.08 5.97 -16.47
C CYS A 91 1.34 5.96 -17.81
N ASP A 92 1.50 4.89 -18.61
CA ASP A 92 0.93 4.82 -19.95
C ASP A 92 -0.62 4.80 -19.94
N LEU A 93 -1.22 4.45 -18.80
CA LEU A 93 -2.68 4.45 -18.60
C LEU A 93 -3.23 5.80 -18.12
N GLY A 94 -2.38 6.75 -17.75
CA GLY A 94 -2.79 8.05 -17.22
C GLY A 94 -2.04 8.44 -15.94
N ARG A 95 -2.68 9.23 -15.08
CA ARG A 95 -2.07 9.88 -13.92
C ARG A 95 -2.92 9.74 -12.66
N VAL A 96 -2.24 9.53 -11.53
CA VAL A 96 -2.83 9.65 -10.19
C VAL A 96 -2.03 10.63 -9.35
N SER A 97 -2.72 11.60 -8.78
CA SER A 97 -2.13 12.59 -7.87
C SER A 97 -2.81 12.53 -6.51
N MET A 98 -2.01 12.59 -5.45
CA MET A 98 -2.50 12.47 -4.09
C MET A 98 -1.74 13.45 -3.18
N GLU A 99 -2.48 14.34 -2.50
CA GLU A 99 -1.92 15.29 -1.53
C GLU A 99 -2.48 15.02 -0.13
N TRP A 100 -1.63 15.17 0.89
CA TRP A 100 -1.99 14.99 2.29
C TRP A 100 -1.59 16.18 3.17
N GLY A 101 -2.22 16.27 4.33
CA GLY A 101 -1.94 17.30 5.33
C GLY A 101 -0.67 17.06 6.14
N MET A 102 -0.61 17.67 7.32
CA MET A 102 0.50 17.47 8.23
C MET A 102 0.59 16.01 8.68
N THR A 103 1.80 15.44 8.62
CA THR A 103 2.04 14.09 9.16
C THR A 103 2.21 14.18 10.67
N ILE A 104 1.34 13.52 11.42
CA ILE A 104 1.47 13.37 12.87
C ILE A 104 2.47 12.22 13.11
N PRO A 105 3.67 12.50 13.68
CA PRO A 105 4.64 11.46 13.98
C PRO A 105 4.18 10.61 15.16
N LEU A 106 4.46 9.30 15.12
CA LEU A 106 4.18 8.39 16.23
C LEU A 106 5.51 7.93 16.85
N PRO A 107 5.98 8.55 17.95
CA PRO A 107 7.21 8.13 18.64
C PRO A 107 7.01 6.80 19.42
N PHE A 108 8.02 5.94 19.42
CA PHE A 108 8.12 4.65 20.14
C PHE A 108 8.23 4.89 21.68
N SER A 109 7.90 4.00 22.62
CA SER A 109 7.59 2.56 22.67
C SER A 109 6.18 2.38 23.24
N ARG A 110 5.32 1.57 22.60
CA ARG A 110 3.90 1.46 22.97
C ARG A 110 3.62 0.14 23.70
N PRO A 111 2.97 0.16 24.88
CA PRO A 111 2.64 -1.04 25.65
C PRO A 111 1.66 -1.97 24.90
N ARG A 112 1.70 -3.27 25.21
CA ARG A 112 0.95 -4.36 24.54
C ARG A 112 -0.55 -4.08 24.33
N TRP A 113 -1.18 -3.27 25.18
CA TRP A 113 -2.60 -2.88 25.04
C TRP A 113 -2.88 -1.89 23.88
N PHE A 114 -1.87 -1.11 23.47
CA PHE A 114 -1.95 -0.19 22.33
C PHE A 114 -1.76 -0.92 20.99
N ILE A 115 -0.91 -1.95 20.96
CA ILE A 115 -0.79 -2.91 19.84
C ILE A 115 -2.13 -3.65 19.66
N ALA A 116 -2.70 -4.16 20.76
CA ALA A 116 -3.95 -4.92 20.72
C ALA A 116 -5.20 -4.10 20.36
N ASN A 117 -5.17 -2.78 20.46
CA ASN A 117 -6.33 -1.92 20.13
C ASN A 117 -6.10 -1.04 18.91
N VAL A 118 -4.90 -0.50 18.67
CA VAL A 118 -4.64 0.42 17.56
C VAL A 118 -4.03 -0.31 16.37
N GLU A 119 -3.07 -1.23 16.53
CA GLU A 119 -2.64 -2.07 15.41
C GLU A 119 -3.73 -3.08 15.04
N ALA A 120 -4.53 -3.55 16.00
CA ALA A 120 -5.74 -4.29 15.71
C ALA A 120 -6.83 -3.41 15.08
N LEU A 121 -6.92 -2.12 15.40
CA LEU A 121 -7.81 -1.20 14.69
C LEU A 121 -7.28 -0.92 13.29
N PHE A 122 -5.97 -0.77 13.07
CA PHE A 122 -5.38 -0.68 11.73
C PHE A 122 -5.59 -2.00 10.96
N ALA A 123 -5.36 -3.17 11.55
CA ALA A 123 -5.64 -4.45 10.90
C ALA A 123 -7.13 -4.75 10.74
N ARG A 124 -8.03 -4.15 11.52
CA ARG A 124 -9.48 -4.32 11.39
C ARG A 124 -10.13 -3.25 10.51
N LEU A 125 -9.55 -2.06 10.45
CA LEU A 125 -9.99 -0.88 9.68
C LEU A 125 -9.33 -0.82 8.29
N PHE A 126 -8.13 -1.37 8.18
CA PHE A 126 -7.45 -1.67 6.93
C PHE A 126 -7.83 -3.10 6.58
N PHE A 127 -7.36 -4.13 7.29
CA PHE A 127 -7.33 -5.53 6.82
C PHE A 127 -8.54 -6.45 7.15
N GLY A 128 -9.53 -6.00 7.92
CA GLY A 128 -10.68 -6.83 8.33
C GLY A 128 -10.35 -8.05 9.24
N THR A 129 -9.08 -8.35 9.52
CA THR A 129 -8.64 -9.51 10.31
C THR A 129 -7.63 -9.14 11.40
N LYS A 130 -7.33 -10.08 12.30
CA LYS A 130 -6.32 -9.90 13.36
C LYS A 130 -4.93 -9.66 12.76
N THR A 131 -4.08 -8.94 13.50
CA THR A 131 -2.68 -8.56 13.25
C THR A 131 -1.69 -9.72 13.13
N HIS A 132 -2.09 -10.84 12.51
CA HIS A 132 -1.22 -11.95 12.12
C HIS A 132 -1.81 -12.55 10.84
N GLY A 133 -1.14 -12.32 9.71
CA GLY A 133 -1.44 -12.95 8.44
C GLY A 133 -0.22 -13.72 7.95
N THR A 134 -0.42 -14.97 7.58
CA THR A 134 0.55 -15.75 6.83
C THR A 134 0.38 -15.33 5.36
N THR A 135 1.39 -14.72 4.73
CA THR A 135 1.32 -14.46 3.28
C THR A 135 1.15 -15.80 2.53
N ARG A 136 0.75 -15.76 1.27
CA ARG A 136 0.57 -16.96 0.43
C ARG A 136 1.79 -17.92 0.43
N ASN A 137 2.97 -17.39 0.74
CA ASN A 137 4.24 -18.13 0.82
C ASN A 137 4.70 -18.48 2.25
N GLY A 138 3.86 -18.28 3.28
CA GLY A 138 4.28 -18.55 4.64
C GLY A 138 5.08 -17.42 5.30
N LEU A 139 5.14 -16.20 4.75
CA LEU A 139 5.92 -15.11 5.33
C LEU A 139 5.08 -14.36 6.39
N LYS A 140 5.73 -13.92 7.47
CA LYS A 140 5.15 -13.01 8.47
C LYS A 140 5.55 -11.59 8.09
N GLU A 141 4.55 -10.71 7.95
CA GLU A 141 4.77 -9.29 7.70
C GLU A 141 4.44 -8.48 8.95
N TRP A 142 5.39 -7.63 9.37
CA TRP A 142 5.21 -6.70 10.49
C TRP A 142 5.32 -5.25 9.99
N TYR A 143 4.28 -4.45 10.26
CA TYR A 143 4.25 -3.03 9.90
C TYR A 143 4.53 -2.15 11.11
N HIS A 144 5.58 -1.33 11.03
CA HIS A 144 5.82 -0.27 12.00
C HIS A 144 5.32 1.05 11.43
N VAL A 145 4.17 1.53 11.91
CA VAL A 145 3.62 2.83 11.51
C VAL A 145 4.40 3.97 12.17
N ARG A 146 5.09 4.78 11.36
CA ARG A 146 5.91 5.92 11.80
C ARG A 146 5.15 7.24 11.85
N GLY A 147 4.06 7.35 11.09
CA GLY A 147 3.24 8.56 11.11
C GLY A 147 2.08 8.49 10.13
N LEU A 148 1.07 9.32 10.41
CA LEU A 148 -0.19 9.35 9.69
C LEU A 148 -0.47 10.77 9.20
N SER A 149 -0.93 10.89 7.96
CA SER A 149 -1.46 12.12 7.40
C SER A 149 -2.85 11.88 6.85
N ARG A 150 -3.76 12.84 7.07
CA ARG A 150 -5.06 12.87 6.39
C ARG A 150 -4.89 13.33 4.96
N MET A 151 -5.57 12.68 4.03
CA MET A 151 -5.64 13.13 2.64
C MET A 151 -6.36 14.48 2.53
N LYS A 152 -5.92 15.31 1.60
CA LYS A 152 -6.45 16.66 1.33
C LYS A 152 -7.06 16.75 -0.06
N SER A 153 -6.32 16.31 -1.07
CA SER A 153 -6.77 16.34 -2.46
C SER A 153 -6.34 15.04 -3.14
N VAL A 154 -7.14 14.61 -4.11
CA VAL A 154 -6.87 13.45 -4.96
C VAL A 154 -7.29 13.77 -6.38
N MET A 155 -6.57 13.21 -7.34
CA MET A 155 -6.93 13.19 -8.75
C MET A 155 -6.64 11.78 -9.26
N LEU A 156 -7.65 11.19 -9.88
CA LEU A 156 -7.58 9.97 -10.66
C LEU A 156 -7.85 10.37 -12.09
N ASP A 157 -6.98 9.94 -13.00
CA ASP A 157 -7.21 9.88 -14.43
C ASP A 157 -6.50 8.62 -14.93
N LEU A 158 -7.19 7.48 -14.90
CA LEU A 158 -6.63 6.19 -15.31
C LEU A 158 -7.59 5.47 -16.25
N ASP A 159 -7.08 5.02 -17.39
CA ASP A 159 -7.82 4.20 -18.36
C ASP A 159 -9.16 4.85 -18.76
N GLY A 160 -9.12 6.17 -19.01
CA GLY A 160 -10.29 6.98 -19.36
C GLY A 160 -11.26 7.29 -18.20
N ARG A 161 -10.95 6.85 -16.97
CA ARG A 161 -11.77 7.12 -15.77
C ARG A 161 -11.14 8.25 -14.98
N SER A 162 -11.89 9.34 -14.79
CA SER A 162 -11.40 10.50 -14.06
C SER A 162 -12.27 10.89 -12.87
N SER A 163 -11.63 11.29 -11.78
CA SER A 163 -12.29 11.80 -10.58
C SER A 163 -11.34 12.61 -9.72
N ASN A 164 -11.80 13.71 -9.16
CA ASN A 164 -11.09 14.48 -8.13
C ASN A 164 -11.82 14.47 -6.77
N GLN A 165 -12.88 13.68 -6.66
CA GLN A 165 -13.70 13.60 -5.47
C GLN A 165 -13.30 12.39 -4.65
N MET A 166 -12.83 12.68 -3.44
CA MET A 166 -12.38 11.69 -2.47
C MET A 166 -13.58 11.03 -1.79
N THR A 167 -13.63 9.70 -1.78
CA THR A 167 -14.63 8.93 -1.05
C THR A 167 -13.96 7.97 -0.06
N GLY A 168 -14.76 7.46 0.88
CA GLY A 168 -14.35 6.30 1.68
C GLY A 168 -14.27 5.03 0.83
N MET A 169 -13.68 3.98 1.40
CA MET A 169 -13.50 2.69 0.70
C MET A 169 -14.82 2.05 0.25
N ALA A 170 -14.81 1.50 -0.96
CA ALA A 170 -15.81 0.56 -1.46
C ALA A 170 -15.51 -0.88 -0.96
N PRO A 171 -16.52 -1.69 -0.57
CA PRO A 171 -16.32 -3.05 -0.01
C PRO A 171 -15.57 -4.05 -0.91
N SER A 172 -15.56 -3.84 -2.23
CA SER A 172 -14.96 -4.73 -3.23
C SER A 172 -13.43 -4.59 -3.37
N ALA A 173 -12.81 -3.64 -2.67
CA ALA A 173 -11.44 -3.23 -2.91
C ALA A 173 -10.38 -3.99 -2.08
N CYS A 174 -10.55 -5.30 -1.89
CA CYS A 174 -9.68 -6.12 -1.04
C CYS A 174 -8.55 -6.75 -1.85
N PHE A 175 -7.27 -6.40 -1.69
CA PHE A 175 -6.14 -7.00 -2.44
C PHE A 175 -5.61 -8.34 -1.87
N GLY A 176 -6.42 -9.05 -1.08
CA GLY A 176 -6.03 -10.27 -0.37
C GLY A 176 -6.15 -10.10 1.15
N PHE A 177 -5.15 -10.55 1.91
CA PHE A 177 -5.12 -10.41 3.37
C PHE A 177 -5.04 -8.97 3.85
N SER A 178 -4.74 -8.04 2.95
CA SER A 178 -4.64 -6.63 3.23
C SER A 178 -5.73 -5.83 2.52
N SER A 179 -6.89 -5.66 3.16
CA SER A 179 -7.82 -4.61 2.77
C SER A 179 -7.16 -3.23 3.00
N PRO A 180 -7.19 -2.29 2.05
CA PRO A 180 -6.68 -0.93 2.27
C PRO A 180 -7.46 -0.21 3.39
N PRO A 181 -7.00 0.96 3.89
CA PRO A 181 -7.76 1.68 4.90
C PRO A 181 -9.11 2.14 4.37
N ARG A 182 -10.14 1.99 5.20
CA ARG A 182 -11.48 2.54 4.92
C ARG A 182 -11.53 4.04 4.66
N MET A 183 -10.51 4.76 5.12
CA MET A 183 -10.39 6.21 4.96
C MET A 183 -9.17 6.55 4.11
N PRO A 184 -9.29 7.55 3.21
CA PRO A 184 -8.16 8.09 2.48
C PRO A 184 -7.06 8.58 3.43
N LEU A 185 -5.91 7.91 3.38
CA LEU A 185 -4.82 8.14 4.33
C LEU A 185 -3.47 7.97 3.66
N SER A 186 -2.50 8.68 4.21
CA SER A 186 -1.10 8.58 3.86
C SER A 186 -0.30 8.17 5.10
N VAL A 187 0.30 7.00 5.05
CA VAL A 187 0.92 6.32 6.20
C VAL A 187 2.40 6.12 5.93
N ARG A 188 3.27 6.62 6.81
CA ARG A 188 4.69 6.25 6.79
C ARG A 188 4.88 4.92 7.50
N VAL A 189 5.50 3.96 6.85
CA VAL A 189 5.67 2.60 7.36
C VAL A 189 7.10 2.10 7.15
N ASP A 190 7.58 1.32 8.12
CA ASP A 190 8.65 0.35 7.89
C ASP A 190 7.98 -1.04 7.88
N SER A 191 7.93 -1.70 6.73
CA SER A 191 7.46 -3.08 6.61
C SER A 191 8.64 -4.03 6.74
N HIS A 192 8.51 -5.03 7.60
CA HIS A 192 9.47 -6.10 7.79
C HIS A 192 8.85 -7.40 7.28
N ILE A 193 9.49 -8.01 6.27
CA ILE A 193 9.07 -9.29 5.72
C ILE A 193 10.08 -10.35 6.18
N ALA A 194 9.60 -11.32 6.96
CA ALA A 194 10.37 -12.48 7.39
C ALA A 194 9.71 -13.79 6.95
N ALA A 195 10.49 -14.80 6.58
CA ALA A 195 9.96 -16.15 6.38
C ALA A 195 9.51 -16.77 7.70
N ALA A 196 8.32 -17.39 7.75
CA ALA A 196 7.92 -18.13 8.95
C ALA A 196 8.96 -19.23 9.24
N GLU A 197 9.30 -19.34 10.52
CA GLU A 197 9.93 -20.53 11.05
C GLU A 197 8.90 -21.65 11.03
N SER A 198 9.28 -22.76 10.40
CA SER A 198 8.51 -23.99 10.28
C SER A 198 8.35 -24.69 11.63
#